data_AF-A0A939KWR1-F1
#
_entry.id   AF-A0A939KWR1-F1
#
_cell.length_a   1.000
_cell.length_b   1.000
_cell.length_c   1.000
_cell.angle_alpha   90.00
_cell.angle_beta   90.00
_cell.angle_gamma   90.00
#
_symmetry.space_group_name_H-M   'P 1'
#
loop_
_entity.id
_entity.type
_entity.pdbx_description
1 polymer ?
#
loop_
_entity_poly.entity_id
_entity_poly.type
_entity_poly.pdbx_seq_one_letter_code
_entity_poly.pdbx_strand_id
1 'polypeptide(L)'
;MPKSNKGQTISEYPTFFVYVPASLQSWADTVKGAEFGIEDENGNEIYSDAISLPSDSGIVSVSIPSTPDTPKLEVGKNYIWYFHVICDWQNNPLDRSSIHYVESRIQRVEASDALAMGLKQNSVRDLVDLYAEEGMWFDLLKTLAELRRDRPGDLLLAAEWARLLRHERVQLSDLAEEPSSTAAQKTVAIRLYQVPNQGGKIVDC
;
A
#
# COMPACT_ATOMS: atom_id res chain seq x y z
N MET A 1 3.08 -1.21 -5.31
CA MET A 1 4.47 -1.59 -4.95
C MET A 1 5.40 -1.35 -6.13
N PRO A 2 6.72 -1.25 -5.92
CA PRO A 2 7.69 -1.24 -7.02
C PRO A 2 7.68 -2.59 -7.74
N LYS A 3 8.21 -2.64 -8.97
CA LYS A 3 8.29 -3.84 -9.81
C LYS A 3 9.06 -5.01 -9.18
N SER A 4 9.94 -4.75 -8.21
CA SER A 4 10.64 -5.74 -7.40
C SER A 4 9.74 -6.54 -6.44
N ASN A 5 8.51 -6.06 -6.19
CA ASN A 5 7.63 -6.47 -5.09
C ASN A 5 8.29 -6.43 -3.69
N LYS A 6 9.21 -5.46 -3.50
CA LYS A 6 9.87 -5.14 -2.23
C LYS A 6 10.03 -3.62 -2.11
N GLY A 7 9.85 -3.08 -0.93
CA GLY A 7 10.13 -1.67 -0.62
C GLY A 7 10.84 -1.50 0.74
N GLN A 8 11.44 -0.34 0.97
CA GLN A 8 12.06 0.02 2.24
C GLN A 8 11.30 1.14 2.95
N THR A 9 11.45 1.21 4.27
CA THR A 9 10.95 2.29 5.10
C THR A 9 11.93 2.64 6.23
N ILE A 10 11.85 3.87 6.74
CA ILE A 10 12.50 4.24 8.01
C ILE A 10 11.52 4.19 9.20
N SER A 11 10.21 4.16 8.93
CA SER A 11 9.17 4.18 9.96
C SER A 11 9.12 2.89 10.79
N GLU A 12 8.88 3.03 12.09
CA GLU A 12 8.52 1.91 12.98
C GLU A 12 7.11 1.40 12.70
N TYR A 13 6.22 2.32 12.34
CA TYR A 13 4.81 2.11 12.08
C TYR A 13 4.50 2.65 10.68
N PRO A 14 4.87 1.91 9.61
CA PRO A 14 4.61 2.32 8.24
C PRO A 14 3.11 2.40 7.92
N THR A 15 2.79 3.18 6.89
CA THR A 15 1.48 3.21 6.25
C THR A 15 1.55 2.45 4.93
N PHE A 16 0.59 1.55 4.71
CA PHE A 16 0.41 0.74 3.52
C PHE A 16 -0.73 1.30 2.69
N PHE A 17 -0.65 1.12 1.37
CA PHE A 17 -1.64 1.59 0.42
C PHE A 17 -2.02 0.45 -0.51
N VAL A 18 -3.29 0.06 -0.49
CA VAL A 18 -3.82 -1.00 -1.36
C VAL A 18 -5.05 -0.49 -2.10
N TYR A 19 -5.25 -0.97 -3.32
CA TYR A 19 -6.44 -0.63 -4.09
C TYR A 19 -7.49 -1.73 -4.01
N VAL A 20 -8.72 -1.27 -3.86
CA VAL A 20 -9.93 -2.07 -3.93
C VAL A 20 -10.59 -1.83 -5.30
N PRO A 21 -10.59 -2.81 -6.22
CA PRO A 21 -11.14 -2.66 -7.55
C PRO A 21 -12.67 -2.62 -7.55
N ALA A 22 -13.26 -1.93 -8.52
CA ALA A 22 -14.72 -1.89 -8.71
C ALA A 22 -15.32 -3.28 -8.94
N SER A 23 -14.55 -4.24 -9.48
CA SER A 23 -14.98 -5.63 -9.62
C SER A 23 -15.33 -6.28 -8.27
N LEU A 24 -14.74 -5.84 -7.15
CA LEU A 24 -15.07 -6.35 -5.82
C LEU A 24 -16.54 -6.12 -5.46
N GLN A 25 -17.18 -5.08 -6.01
CA GLN A 25 -18.62 -4.82 -5.84
C GLN A 25 -19.50 -5.87 -6.52
N SER A 26 -19.00 -6.53 -7.59
CA SER A 26 -19.73 -7.61 -8.28
C SER A 26 -19.83 -8.89 -7.43
N TRP A 27 -19.07 -8.96 -6.34
CA TRP A 27 -19.01 -10.08 -5.39
C TRP A 27 -19.44 -9.65 -3.98
N ALA A 28 -20.17 -8.54 -3.84
CA ALA A 28 -20.55 -7.97 -2.54
C ALA A 28 -21.35 -8.94 -1.64
N ASP A 29 -22.10 -9.89 -2.22
CA ASP A 29 -22.85 -10.90 -1.47
C ASP A 29 -21.95 -12.04 -0.93
N THR A 30 -20.82 -12.33 -1.60
CA THR A 30 -19.88 -13.39 -1.22
C THR A 30 -18.74 -12.87 -0.34
N VAL A 31 -18.29 -11.62 -0.52
CA VAL A 31 -17.32 -10.94 0.36
C VAL A 31 -17.90 -10.73 1.76
N LYS A 32 -17.17 -11.17 2.79
CA LYS A 32 -17.51 -11.05 4.22
C LYS A 32 -16.62 -10.09 5.00
N GLY A 33 -15.46 -9.72 4.46
CA GLY A 33 -14.60 -8.70 5.05
C GLY A 33 -13.22 -8.63 4.41
N ALA A 34 -12.37 -7.79 4.98
CA ALA A 34 -10.93 -7.78 4.72
C ALA A 34 -10.15 -7.74 6.04
N GLU A 35 -8.88 -8.06 5.94
CA GLU A 35 -7.88 -8.25 6.98
C GLU A 35 -6.56 -7.73 6.39
N PHE A 36 -5.75 -7.04 7.17
CA PHE A 36 -4.38 -6.67 6.81
C PHE A 36 -3.45 -7.25 7.86
N GLY A 37 -2.31 -7.82 7.47
CA GLY A 37 -1.36 -8.36 8.42
C GLY A 37 0.09 -8.29 7.97
N ILE A 38 0.97 -8.57 8.92
CA ILE A 38 2.42 -8.53 8.75
C ILE A 38 3.04 -9.75 9.44
N GLU A 39 3.91 -10.43 8.72
CA GLU A 39 4.68 -11.59 9.17
C GLU A 39 6.18 -11.29 9.22
N ASP A 40 6.89 -11.92 10.15
CA ASP A 40 8.36 -11.95 10.19
C ASP A 40 8.96 -12.88 9.12
N GLU A 41 10.29 -12.95 9.02
CA GLU A 41 10.99 -13.81 8.05
C GLU A 41 10.73 -15.32 8.24
N ASN A 42 10.15 -15.73 9.37
CA ASN A 42 9.82 -17.12 9.69
C ASN A 42 8.34 -17.46 9.41
N GLY A 43 7.53 -16.47 8.98
CA GLY A 43 6.08 -16.62 8.82
C GLY A 43 5.29 -16.50 10.14
N ASN A 44 5.88 -15.93 11.19
CA ASN A 44 5.12 -15.58 12.40
C ASN A 44 4.39 -14.26 12.19
N GLU A 45 3.07 -14.26 12.33
CA GLU A 45 2.28 -13.04 12.34
C GLU A 45 2.65 -12.16 13.55
N ILE A 46 3.02 -10.91 13.28
CA ILE A 46 3.37 -9.89 14.30
C ILE A 46 2.30 -8.80 14.44
N TYR A 47 1.40 -8.70 13.47
CA TYR A 47 0.26 -7.78 13.47
C TYR A 47 -0.80 -8.31 12.49
N SER A 48 -2.08 -8.27 12.88
CA SER A 48 -3.22 -8.40 11.99
C SER A 48 -4.35 -7.49 12.48
N ASP A 49 -5.16 -6.94 11.57
CA ASP A 49 -6.34 -6.13 11.87
C ASP A 49 -7.40 -6.25 10.78
N ALA A 50 -8.68 -6.13 11.15
CA ALA A 50 -9.81 -6.21 10.25
C ALA A 50 -10.01 -4.87 9.52
N ILE A 51 -10.05 -4.92 8.18
CA ILE A 51 -10.13 -3.73 7.33
C ILE A 51 -11.54 -3.55 6.77
N SER A 52 -12.10 -2.37 6.98
CA SER A 52 -13.34 -1.95 6.33
C SER A 52 -13.10 -1.66 4.85
N LEU A 53 -13.76 -2.41 3.97
CA LEU A 53 -13.72 -2.17 2.54
C LEU A 53 -14.57 -0.94 2.15
N PRO A 54 -14.11 -0.10 1.20
CA PRO A 54 -14.90 1.00 0.68
C PRO A 54 -16.05 0.49 -0.20
N SER A 55 -17.17 1.22 -0.20
CA SER A 55 -18.31 0.94 -1.09
C SER A 55 -17.98 1.18 -2.56
N ASP A 56 -17.17 2.20 -2.84
CA ASP A 56 -16.65 2.54 -4.18
C ASP A 56 -15.23 2.02 -4.37
N SER A 57 -14.81 1.86 -5.64
CA SER A 57 -13.40 1.56 -5.94
C SER A 57 -12.47 2.69 -5.49
N GLY A 58 -11.33 2.32 -4.91
CA GLY A 58 -10.38 3.32 -4.42
C GLY A 58 -9.22 2.75 -3.62
N ILE A 59 -8.34 3.65 -3.18
CA ILE A 59 -7.18 3.31 -2.35
C ILE A 59 -7.59 3.32 -0.87
N VAL A 60 -7.33 2.21 -0.19
CA VAL A 60 -7.38 2.07 1.26
C VAL A 60 -5.97 2.31 1.80
N SER A 61 -5.84 3.20 2.79
CA SER A 61 -4.63 3.39 3.58
C SER A 61 -4.74 2.62 4.89
N VAL A 62 -3.80 1.74 5.17
CA VAL A 62 -3.71 1.01 6.45
C VAL A 62 -2.47 1.51 7.20
N SER A 63 -2.66 2.09 8.39
CA SER A 63 -1.55 2.56 9.24
C SER A 63 -1.48 1.69 10.47
N ILE A 64 -0.30 1.15 10.77
CA ILE A 64 -0.09 0.40 12.02
C ILE A 64 -0.29 1.34 13.22
N PRO A 65 -1.11 1.00 14.23
CA PRO A 65 -1.25 1.81 15.43
C PRO A 65 0.05 1.92 16.22
N SER A 66 0.47 3.15 16.54
CA SER A 66 1.60 3.41 17.44
C SER A 66 1.17 3.27 18.91
N THR A 67 0.73 2.07 19.32
CA THR A 67 0.33 1.75 20.70
C THR A 67 1.34 0.84 21.39
N PRO A 68 1.38 0.78 22.74
CA PRO A 68 2.33 -0.07 23.47
C PRO A 68 2.22 -1.56 23.15
N ASP A 69 1.02 -2.01 22.74
CA ASP A 69 0.72 -3.42 22.47
C ASP A 69 0.98 -3.82 21.01
N THR A 70 1.30 -2.87 20.13
CA THR A 70 1.55 -3.14 18.70
C THR A 70 3.05 -3.21 18.41
N PRO A 71 3.58 -4.35 17.93
CA PRO A 71 4.99 -4.47 17.61
C PRO A 71 5.44 -3.49 16.52
N LYS A 72 6.47 -2.71 16.82
CA LYS A 72 7.17 -1.89 15.82
C LYS A 72 8.02 -2.78 14.91
N LEU A 73 8.15 -2.39 13.63
CA LEU A 73 9.14 -3.02 12.76
C LEU A 73 10.55 -2.70 13.27
N GLU A 74 11.43 -3.71 13.29
CA GLU A 74 12.82 -3.57 13.72
C GLU A 74 13.74 -3.25 12.54
N VAL A 75 14.70 -2.36 12.77
CA VAL A 75 15.72 -1.99 11.80
C VAL A 75 16.52 -3.23 11.37
N GLY A 76 16.77 -3.32 10.06
CA GLY A 76 17.52 -4.40 9.42
C GLY A 76 16.67 -5.62 9.06
N LYS A 77 15.54 -5.86 9.75
CA LYS A 77 14.67 -7.01 9.51
C LYS A 77 13.79 -6.82 8.27
N ASN A 78 13.60 -7.90 7.52
CA ASN A 78 12.57 -7.98 6.50
C ASN A 78 11.28 -8.52 7.11
N TYR A 79 10.17 -8.14 6.49
CA TYR A 79 8.82 -8.59 6.82
C TYR A 79 8.06 -8.82 5.52
N ILE A 80 7.04 -9.66 5.59
CA ILE A 80 6.02 -9.77 4.55
C ILE A 80 4.79 -9.04 5.08
N TRP A 81 4.25 -8.10 4.30
CA TRP A 81 2.92 -7.58 4.57
C TRP A 81 1.95 -8.17 3.56
N TYR A 82 0.74 -8.45 4.02
CA TYR A 82 -0.34 -8.99 3.23
C TYR A 82 -1.62 -8.21 3.49
N PHE A 83 -2.55 -8.36 2.56
CA PHE A 83 -3.96 -8.05 2.73
C PHE A 83 -4.66 -9.43 2.55
N HIS A 84 -5.51 -9.88 3.51
CA HIS A 84 -6.49 -11.00 3.59
C HIS A 84 -7.96 -10.61 3.23
N VAL A 85 -8.66 -11.10 2.18
CA VAL A 85 -10.03 -10.69 1.76
C VAL A 85 -10.93 -11.91 1.79
N ILE A 86 -11.92 -11.86 2.66
CA ILE A 86 -12.58 -13.07 3.11
C ILE A 86 -13.85 -13.20 2.29
N CYS A 87 -13.99 -14.27 1.51
CA CYS A 87 -15.20 -14.62 0.78
C CYS A 87 -15.80 -15.93 1.32
N ASP A 88 -17.11 -16.09 1.16
CA ASP A 88 -17.90 -17.23 1.62
C ASP A 88 -18.20 -18.18 0.46
N TRP A 89 -17.32 -19.16 0.27
CA TRP A 89 -17.56 -20.25 -0.66
C TRP A 89 -18.19 -21.42 0.09
N GLN A 90 -19.37 -21.81 -0.38
CA GLN A 90 -20.30 -22.74 0.23
C GLN A 90 -19.63 -23.99 0.83
N ASN A 91 -19.54 -24.01 2.17
CA ASN A 91 -19.21 -25.16 3.04
C ASN A 91 -17.73 -25.48 3.38
N ASN A 92 -16.76 -24.56 3.24
CA ASN A 92 -15.48 -24.75 3.94
C ASN A 92 -14.86 -23.44 4.50
N PRO A 93 -15.22 -23.01 5.72
CA PRO A 93 -14.64 -21.81 6.35
C PRO A 93 -13.17 -21.97 6.79
N LEU A 94 -12.56 -23.15 6.59
CA LEU A 94 -11.13 -23.38 6.79
C LEU A 94 -10.34 -23.40 5.48
N ASP A 95 -11.00 -23.23 4.32
CA ASP A 95 -10.33 -23.22 3.03
C ASP A 95 -9.66 -21.86 2.75
N ARG A 96 -8.40 -21.74 3.16
CA ARG A 96 -7.57 -20.56 2.85
C ARG A 96 -7.05 -20.56 1.40
N SER A 97 -7.39 -21.54 0.55
CA SER A 97 -6.81 -21.65 -0.80
C SER A 97 -7.34 -20.62 -1.82
N SER A 98 -8.42 -19.91 -1.48
CA SER A 98 -9.17 -19.06 -2.42
C SER A 98 -9.17 -17.56 -2.10
N ILE A 99 -8.39 -17.09 -1.11
CA ILE A 99 -8.13 -15.66 -0.89
C ILE A 99 -6.76 -15.27 -1.44
N HIS A 100 -6.66 -14.50 -2.53
CA HIS A 100 -5.37 -13.93 -2.98
C HIS A 100 -5.49 -12.48 -3.47
N TYR A 101 -4.73 -11.61 -2.83
CA TYR A 101 -4.42 -10.22 -3.21
C TYR A 101 -3.19 -9.80 -2.38
N VAL A 102 -2.80 -8.52 -2.42
CA VAL A 102 -1.37 -8.19 -2.46
C VAL A 102 -0.58 -8.56 -1.20
N GLU A 103 0.33 -9.52 -1.39
CA GLU A 103 1.54 -9.75 -0.61
C GLU A 103 2.69 -8.90 -1.18
N SER A 104 3.47 -8.25 -0.32
CA SER A 104 4.78 -7.70 -0.71
C SER A 104 5.74 -7.66 0.48
N ARG A 105 7.05 -7.58 0.19
CA ARG A 105 8.06 -7.41 1.24
C ARG A 105 8.24 -5.95 1.62
N ILE A 106 8.50 -5.72 2.90
CA ILE A 106 8.93 -4.46 3.50
C ILE A 106 10.18 -4.72 4.35
N GLN A 107 11.16 -3.82 4.31
CA GLN A 107 12.30 -3.84 5.21
C GLN A 107 12.37 -2.48 5.91
N ARG A 108 12.50 -2.48 7.25
CA ARG A 108 12.86 -1.24 7.96
C ARG A 108 14.37 -1.08 7.93
N VAL A 109 14.85 0.11 7.57
CA VAL A 109 16.28 0.45 7.54
C VAL A 109 16.55 1.67 8.44
N GLU A 110 17.81 1.87 8.82
CA GLU A 110 18.21 3.17 9.37
C GLU A 110 18.12 4.24 8.28
N ALA A 111 17.81 5.46 8.68
CA ALA A 111 17.96 6.61 7.79
C ALA A 111 19.45 6.84 7.50
N SER A 112 19.81 7.06 6.23
CA SER A 112 21.15 7.55 5.87
C SER A 112 21.39 8.94 6.47
N ASP A 113 22.65 9.36 6.60
CA ASP A 113 22.98 10.71 7.10
C ASP A 113 22.32 11.81 6.24
N ALA A 114 22.27 11.60 4.91
CA ALA A 114 21.61 12.51 3.97
C ALA A 114 20.09 12.59 4.24
N LEU A 115 19.42 11.44 4.40
CA LEU A 115 18.00 11.39 4.74
C LEU A 115 17.72 12.01 6.12
N ALA A 116 18.54 11.70 7.13
CA ALA A 116 18.43 12.23 8.49
C ALA A 116 18.70 13.74 8.59
N MET A 117 19.50 14.30 7.68
CA MET A 117 19.65 15.75 7.51
C MET A 117 18.44 16.36 6.80
N GLY A 118 18.00 15.78 5.69
CA GLY A 118 16.85 16.25 4.92
C GLY A 118 15.58 16.32 5.78
N LEU A 119 15.29 15.30 6.58
CA LEU A 119 14.17 15.26 7.54
C LEU A 119 14.12 16.44 8.53
N LYS A 120 15.24 17.13 8.76
CA LYS A 120 15.34 18.29 9.68
C LYS A 120 15.30 19.64 8.99
N GLN A 121 15.54 19.67 7.67
CA GLN A 121 15.82 20.91 6.92
C GLN A 121 14.85 21.16 5.76
N ASN A 122 14.34 20.09 5.15
CA ASN A 122 13.48 20.15 3.97
C ASN A 122 12.02 20.41 4.36
N SER A 123 11.24 20.99 3.44
CA SER A 123 9.79 20.97 3.58
C SER A 123 9.25 19.56 3.32
N VAL A 124 8.04 19.27 3.81
CA VAL A 124 7.35 17.98 3.55
C VAL A 124 7.27 17.66 2.05
N ARG A 125 7.24 18.68 1.19
CA ARG A 125 7.30 18.51 -0.26
C ARG A 125 8.67 17.99 -0.72
N ASP A 126 9.76 18.60 -0.28
CA ASP A 126 11.10 18.26 -0.77
C ASP A 126 11.61 16.92 -0.20
N LEU A 127 10.93 16.39 0.82
CA LEU A 127 11.10 14.99 1.27
C LEU A 127 10.60 13.97 0.23
N VAL A 128 9.68 14.33 -0.68
CA VAL A 128 9.18 13.41 -1.72
C VAL A 128 10.33 12.94 -2.62
N ASP A 129 11.11 13.87 -3.17
CA ASP A 129 12.22 13.51 -4.05
C ASP A 129 13.31 12.76 -3.27
N LEU A 130 13.64 13.20 -2.05
CA LEU A 130 14.62 12.54 -1.19
C LEU A 130 14.24 11.08 -0.86
N TYR A 131 12.97 10.81 -0.51
CA TYR A 131 12.49 9.43 -0.32
C TYR A 131 12.52 8.61 -1.61
N ALA A 132 12.29 9.22 -2.78
CA ALA A 132 12.36 8.53 -4.07
C ALA A 132 13.80 8.22 -4.52
N GLU A 133 14.76 9.07 -4.18
CA GLU A 133 16.20 8.87 -4.38
C GLU A 133 16.72 7.75 -3.47
N GLU A 134 16.47 7.85 -2.17
CA GLU A 134 16.89 6.87 -1.15
C GLU A 134 16.12 5.53 -1.23
N GLY A 135 15.01 5.46 -1.97
CA GLY A 135 14.23 4.23 -2.17
C GLY A 135 13.24 3.89 -1.06
N MET A 136 12.90 4.86 -0.20
CA MET A 136 11.96 4.74 0.92
C MET A 136 10.52 4.72 0.44
N TRP A 137 10.13 3.61 -0.20
CA TRP A 137 8.86 3.45 -0.92
C TRP A 137 7.62 3.77 -0.08
N PHE A 138 7.56 3.30 1.17
CA PHE A 138 6.37 3.47 2.01
C PHE A 138 6.25 4.90 2.53
N ASP A 139 7.35 5.51 2.95
CA ASP A 139 7.42 6.91 3.37
C ASP A 139 7.11 7.88 2.21
N LEU A 140 7.59 7.57 1.00
CA LEU A 140 7.29 8.28 -0.24
C LEU A 140 5.78 8.28 -0.53
N LEU A 141 5.15 7.10 -0.57
CA LEU A 141 3.72 6.97 -0.83
C LEU A 141 2.89 7.69 0.24
N LYS A 142 3.25 7.52 1.51
CA LYS A 142 2.59 8.18 2.64
C LYS A 142 2.63 9.71 2.48
N THR A 143 3.81 10.26 2.25
CA THR A 143 4.03 11.70 2.11
C THR A 143 3.25 12.29 0.93
N LEU A 144 3.26 11.61 -0.23
CA LEU A 144 2.50 12.05 -1.40
C LEU A 144 0.98 11.95 -1.20
N ALA A 145 0.49 10.89 -0.55
CA ALA A 145 -0.92 10.72 -0.26
C ALA A 145 -1.45 11.80 0.71
N GLU A 146 -0.69 12.10 1.77
CA GLU A 146 -1.00 13.16 2.73
C GLU A 146 -0.99 14.55 2.05
N LEU A 147 0.05 14.86 1.27
CA LEU A 147 0.14 16.11 0.52
C LEU A 147 -1.05 16.30 -0.46
N ARG A 148 -1.45 15.25 -1.19
CA ARG A 148 -2.61 15.29 -2.11
C ARG A 148 -3.94 15.44 -1.38
N ARG A 149 -4.12 14.75 -0.25
CA ARG A 149 -5.33 14.88 0.59
C ARG A 149 -5.48 16.30 1.13
N ASP A 150 -4.38 16.88 1.60
CA ASP A 150 -4.37 18.19 2.26
C ASP A 150 -4.38 19.36 1.24
N ARG A 151 -4.02 19.10 -0.03
CA ARG A 151 -4.02 20.08 -1.14
C ARG A 151 -4.60 19.49 -2.43
N PRO A 152 -5.89 19.14 -2.48
CA PRO A 152 -6.46 18.36 -3.59
C PRO A 152 -6.58 19.13 -4.92
N GLY A 153 -6.42 20.46 -4.91
CA GLY A 153 -6.35 21.32 -6.10
C GLY A 153 -4.93 21.65 -6.58
N ASP A 154 -3.88 21.11 -5.95
CA ASP A 154 -2.49 21.37 -6.31
C ASP A 154 -2.07 20.53 -7.54
N LEU A 155 -2.10 21.15 -8.72
CA LEU A 155 -1.75 20.52 -9.99
C LEU A 155 -0.31 20.02 -10.04
N LEU A 156 0.59 20.56 -9.22
CA LEU A 156 1.99 20.16 -9.18
C LEU A 156 2.13 18.85 -8.40
N LEU A 157 1.42 18.71 -7.27
CA LEU A 157 1.28 17.42 -6.57
C LEU A 157 0.52 16.37 -7.41
N ALA A 158 -0.42 16.79 -8.26
CA ALA A 158 -1.05 15.92 -9.23
C ALA A 158 -0.03 15.38 -10.26
N ALA A 159 0.82 16.26 -10.81
CA ALA A 159 1.88 15.89 -11.74
C ALA A 159 2.96 15.00 -11.09
N GLU A 160 3.36 15.26 -9.86
CA GLU A 160 4.37 14.45 -9.14
C GLU A 160 3.91 13.02 -8.88
N TRP A 161 2.67 12.85 -8.42
CA TRP A 161 2.04 11.53 -8.28
C TRP A 161 2.01 10.78 -9.61
N ALA A 162 1.61 11.46 -10.68
CA ALA A 162 1.56 10.89 -12.02
C ALA A 162 2.98 10.56 -12.57
N ARG A 163 4.02 11.33 -12.21
CA ARG A 163 5.42 11.02 -12.48
C ARG A 163 5.87 9.76 -11.74
N LEU A 164 5.56 9.65 -10.45
CA LEU A 164 5.90 8.47 -9.64
C LEU A 164 5.27 7.20 -10.21
N LEU A 165 3.98 7.24 -10.55
CA LEU A 165 3.26 6.10 -11.11
C LEU A 165 3.82 5.67 -12.48
N ARG A 166 4.19 6.63 -13.34
CA ARG A 166 4.86 6.35 -14.63
C ARG A 166 6.33 5.95 -14.52
N HIS A 167 6.96 6.05 -13.34
CA HIS A 167 8.38 5.77 -13.18
C HIS A 167 8.72 4.30 -13.51
N GLU A 168 9.86 4.04 -14.16
CA GLU A 168 10.22 2.69 -14.64
C GLU A 168 10.35 1.62 -13.54
N ARG A 169 10.64 2.04 -12.30
CA ARG A 169 10.65 1.19 -11.09
C ARG A 169 9.24 0.84 -10.58
N VAL A 170 8.21 1.54 -11.05
CA VAL A 170 6.81 1.46 -10.56
C VAL A 170 5.88 0.87 -11.62
N GLN A 171 5.95 1.38 -12.87
CA GLN A 171 5.20 0.88 -14.05
C GLN A 171 3.68 0.81 -13.85
N LEU A 172 3.12 1.83 -13.20
CA LEU A 172 1.69 2.00 -12.94
C LEU A 172 1.11 3.16 -13.78
N SER A 173 1.57 3.31 -15.02
CA SER A 173 1.24 4.43 -15.91
C SER A 173 -0.26 4.61 -16.14
N ASP A 174 -1.02 3.51 -16.23
CA ASP A 174 -2.47 3.50 -16.46
C ASP A 174 -3.26 4.25 -15.36
N LEU A 175 -2.66 4.42 -14.18
CA LEU A 175 -3.26 5.08 -13.01
C LEU A 175 -2.88 6.56 -12.92
N ALA A 176 -1.91 6.99 -13.73
CA ALA A 176 -1.33 8.32 -13.69
C ALA A 176 -2.19 9.37 -14.43
N GLU A 177 -3.24 8.92 -15.12
CA GLU A 177 -4.18 9.76 -15.89
C GLU A 177 -5.57 9.85 -15.24
N GLU A 178 -5.81 9.18 -14.11
CA GLU A 178 -7.09 9.30 -13.41
C GLU A 178 -7.22 10.66 -12.70
N PRO A 179 -8.38 11.33 -12.82
CA PRO A 179 -8.54 12.71 -12.37
C PRO A 179 -8.55 12.84 -10.85
N SER A 180 -7.76 13.77 -10.32
CA SER A 180 -7.81 14.19 -8.91
C SER A 180 -8.99 15.14 -8.66
N SER A 181 -10.24 14.66 -8.74
CA SER A 181 -11.41 15.49 -8.48
C SER A 181 -11.69 15.64 -6.99
N THR A 182 -11.75 16.89 -6.52
CA THR A 182 -12.17 17.24 -5.15
C THR A 182 -13.69 17.17 -5.02
N ALA A 183 -14.17 16.90 -3.79
CA ALA A 183 -15.57 16.81 -3.34
C ALA A 183 -16.33 15.52 -3.75
N ALA A 184 -16.76 14.78 -2.71
CA ALA A 184 -17.30 13.42 -2.73
C ALA A 184 -16.30 12.35 -3.21
N GLN A 185 -16.43 11.14 -2.64
CA GLN A 185 -15.58 10.00 -3.01
C GLN A 185 -15.75 9.65 -4.49
N LYS A 186 -14.64 9.55 -5.22
CA LYS A 186 -14.51 8.64 -6.36
C LYS A 186 -13.06 8.42 -6.78
N THR A 187 -12.69 7.14 -6.75
CA THR A 187 -11.76 6.46 -7.66
C THR A 187 -10.35 7.05 -7.81
N VAL A 188 -9.40 6.31 -7.24
CA VAL A 188 -8.06 6.16 -7.81
C VAL A 188 -7.83 4.68 -7.99
N ALA A 189 -7.70 4.22 -9.23
CA ALA A 189 -7.34 2.86 -9.56
C ALA A 189 -5.92 2.54 -9.12
N ILE A 190 -5.69 1.31 -8.65
CA ILE A 190 -4.38 0.65 -8.76
C ILE A 190 -4.57 -0.78 -9.25
N ARG A 191 -4.43 -0.98 -10.57
CA ARG A 191 -4.05 -2.29 -11.09
C ARG A 191 -2.67 -2.64 -10.52
N LEU A 192 -2.67 -3.27 -9.36
CA LEU A 192 -1.53 -4.01 -8.85
C LEU A 192 -1.34 -5.17 -9.84
N TYR A 193 -0.23 -5.11 -10.59
CA TYR A 193 0.07 -6.08 -11.62
C TYR A 193 0.01 -7.50 -11.03
N GLN A 194 -0.78 -8.37 -11.66
CA GLN A 194 -0.60 -9.81 -11.50
C GLN A 194 0.86 -10.14 -11.83
N VAL A 195 1.54 -10.86 -10.94
CA VAL A 195 2.90 -11.37 -11.21
C VAL A 195 2.82 -12.30 -12.42
N PRO A 196 3.36 -11.92 -13.60
CA PRO A 196 3.33 -12.80 -14.74
C PRO A 196 4.33 -13.92 -14.46
N ASN A 197 3.84 -15.17 -14.41
CA ASN A 197 4.58 -16.43 -14.23
C ASN A 197 4.79 -16.97 -12.79
N GLN A 198 3.93 -16.64 -11.81
CA GLN A 198 3.80 -17.44 -10.57
C GLN A 198 2.34 -17.65 -10.16
N GLY A 199 1.58 -18.43 -10.96
CA GLY A 199 0.36 -19.15 -10.55
C GLY A 199 -0.91 -18.36 -10.14
N GLY A 200 -0.79 -17.14 -9.62
CA GLY A 200 -1.87 -16.34 -9.04
C GLY A 200 -2.83 -15.77 -10.07
N LYS A 201 -3.74 -16.60 -10.57
CA LYS A 201 -5.01 -16.09 -11.12
C LYS A 201 -5.78 -15.42 -9.98
N ILE A 202 -6.35 -14.26 -10.27
CA ILE A 202 -7.54 -13.82 -9.55
C ILE A 202 -8.61 -14.82 -9.97
N VAL A 203 -9.01 -15.70 -9.05
CA VAL A 203 -10.23 -16.51 -9.20
C VAL A 203 -11.33 -15.67 -8.57
N ASP A 204 -12.43 -15.49 -9.27
CA ASP A 204 -13.55 -14.68 -8.82
C ASP A 204 -14.11 -15.22 -7.49
N CYS A 205 -14.59 -14.32 -6.63
CA CYS A 205 -15.55 -14.67 -5.58
C CYS A 205 -16.99 -14.73 -6.14
#